data_AF-C1LTF1-F1
#
_entry.id   AF-C1LTF1-F1
#
_cell.length_a   1.000
_cell.length_b   1.000
_cell.length_c   1.000
_cell.angle_alpha   90.00
_cell.angle_beta   90.00
_cell.angle_gamma   90.00
#
_symmetry.space_group_name_H-M   'P 1'
#
loop_
_entity.id
_entity.type
_entity.pdbx_description
1 polymer ?
#
loop_
_entity_poly.entity_id
_entity_poly.type
_entity_poly.pdbx_seq_one_letter_code
_entity_poly.pdbx_strand_id
1 'polypeptide(L)'
;MSEEQTKKRTKRVTKSARGIAGASLAEIMAKRNQKPEVRKAMRDQAIRAAKEKQKQKELEKKAKKVEKKKPTLAPKQKAAKITQKPAPRVGGKR
;
A
#
# COMPACT_ATOMS: atom_id res chain seq x y z
N MET A 1 -55.92 3.58 41.08
CA MET A 1 -55.18 4.69 40.43
C MET A 1 -53.70 4.40 40.58
N SER A 2 -53.05 4.09 39.45
CA SER A 2 -51.60 4.05 39.21
C SER A 2 -50.73 3.01 39.94
N GLU A 3 -50.57 1.84 39.31
CA GLU A 3 -49.37 0.99 39.43
C GLU A 3 -48.14 1.74 38.88
N GLU A 4 -47.23 2.19 39.75
CA GLU A 4 -45.92 2.70 39.33
C GLU A 4 -44.99 1.54 38.94
N GLN A 5 -45.12 1.03 37.72
CA GLN A 5 -44.10 0.20 37.11
C GLN A 5 -42.90 1.06 36.70
N THR A 6 -41.98 1.31 37.63
CA THR A 6 -40.69 1.94 37.34
C THR A 6 -39.81 0.98 36.53
N LYS A 7 -39.66 1.25 35.23
CA LYS A 7 -38.68 0.52 34.39
C LYS A 7 -37.27 0.83 34.87
N LYS A 8 -36.53 -0.18 35.36
CA LYS A 8 -35.10 -0.05 35.68
C LYS A 8 -34.34 0.38 34.42
N ARG A 9 -33.90 1.65 34.36
CA ARG A 9 -32.95 2.12 33.35
C ARG A 9 -31.59 1.46 33.58
N THR A 10 -31.28 0.41 32.84
CA THR A 10 -29.91 -0.13 32.77
C THR A 10 -29.00 0.91 32.14
N LYS A 11 -28.04 1.44 32.90
CA LYS A 11 -27.00 2.34 32.38
C LYS A 11 -26.15 1.56 31.36
N ARG A 12 -25.97 2.10 30.15
CA ARG A 12 -25.10 1.49 29.14
C ARG A 12 -23.66 1.60 29.60
N VAL A 13 -23.02 0.46 29.84
CA VAL A 13 -21.59 0.39 30.16
C VAL A 13 -20.85 -0.08 28.92
N THR A 14 -20.03 0.79 28.33
CA THR A 14 -19.15 0.48 27.20
C THR A 14 -17.76 0.09 27.70
N LYS A 15 -17.67 -0.98 28.50
CA LYS A 15 -16.36 -1.49 28.98
C LYS A 15 -15.70 -2.31 27.88
N SER A 16 -14.98 -1.63 26.99
CA SER A 16 -14.11 -2.23 25.97
C SER A 16 -12.65 -1.80 26.22
N ALA A 17 -12.05 -2.37 27.26
CA ALA A 17 -10.63 -2.23 27.58
C ALA A 17 -10.04 -3.61 27.86
N ARG A 18 -9.97 -4.45 26.81
CA ARG A 18 -9.39 -5.80 26.87
C ARG A 18 -8.13 -5.86 26.01
N GLY A 19 -7.18 -6.70 26.41
CA GLY A 19 -6.07 -7.08 25.52
C GLY A 19 -6.59 -7.86 24.32
N ILE A 20 -5.83 -7.86 23.24
CA ILE A 20 -6.13 -8.57 21.99
C ILE A 20 -5.07 -9.66 21.81
N ALA A 21 -5.39 -10.76 21.11
CA ALA A 21 -4.39 -11.77 20.79
C ALA A 21 -3.17 -11.12 20.09
N GLY A 22 -1.98 -11.31 20.65
CA GLY A 22 -0.74 -10.71 20.16
C GLY A 22 -0.42 -9.30 20.66
N ALA A 23 -1.26 -8.68 21.50
CA ALA A 23 -0.93 -7.43 22.19
C ALA A 23 -1.67 -7.29 23.53
N SER A 24 -0.92 -7.14 24.62
CA SER A 24 -1.53 -6.88 25.93
C SER A 24 -2.21 -5.50 26.00
N LEU A 25 -3.12 -5.31 26.96
CA LEU A 25 -3.77 -4.01 27.19
C LEU A 25 -2.74 -2.89 27.43
N ALA A 26 -1.66 -3.20 28.15
CA ALA A 26 -0.60 -2.26 28.46
C ALA A 26 0.16 -1.80 27.21
N GLU A 27 0.49 -2.71 26.31
CA GLU A 27 1.16 -2.37 25.04
C GLU A 27 0.30 -1.48 24.15
N ILE A 28 -1.02 -1.74 24.11
CA ILE A 28 -1.97 -0.93 23.35
C ILE A 28 -2.02 0.49 23.92
N MET A 29 -2.10 0.63 25.25
CA MET A 29 -2.09 1.94 25.90
C MET A 29 -0.77 2.69 25.69
N ALA A 30 0.36 2.00 25.78
CA ALA A 30 1.68 2.58 25.57
C ALA A 30 1.82 3.15 24.15
N LYS A 31 1.42 2.41 23.11
CA LYS A 31 1.43 2.88 21.72
C LYS A 31 0.44 4.03 21.49
N ARG A 32 -0.76 3.96 22.07
CA ARG A 32 -1.80 4.99 21.94
C ARG A 32 -1.37 6.32 22.58
N ASN A 33 -0.75 6.24 23.76
CA ASN A 33 -0.41 7.42 24.57
C ASN A 33 0.94 8.05 24.20
N GLN A 34 1.56 7.65 23.08
CA GLN A 34 2.74 8.33 22.58
C GLN A 34 2.41 9.79 22.24
N LYS A 35 3.28 10.70 22.70
CA LYS A 35 3.17 12.13 22.41
C LYS A 35 3.09 12.37 20.90
N PRO A 36 2.32 13.37 20.44
CA PRO A 36 2.14 13.65 19.01
C PRO A 36 3.47 13.96 18.31
N GLU A 37 4.44 14.53 19.01
CA GLU A 37 5.80 14.79 18.50
C GLU A 37 6.53 13.51 18.11
N VAL A 38 6.50 12.49 18.97
CA VAL A 38 7.09 11.17 18.69
C VAL A 38 6.39 10.52 17.49
N ARG A 39 5.05 10.61 17.44
CA ARG A 39 4.26 10.10 16.31
C ARG A 39 4.61 10.80 14.99
N LYS A 40 4.79 12.12 15.01
CA LYS A 40 5.20 12.91 13.84
C LYS A 40 6.60 12.52 13.38
N ALA A 41 7.56 12.40 14.30
CA ALA A 41 8.93 11.99 13.97
C ALA A 41 8.98 10.60 13.30
N MET A 42 8.25 9.61 13.85
CA MET A 42 8.15 8.27 13.25
C MET A 42 7.50 8.32 11.86
N ARG A 43 6.45 9.16 11.69
CA ARG A 43 5.79 9.35 10.39
C ARG A 43 6.75 9.94 9.37
N ASP A 44 7.49 10.98 9.74
CA ASP A 44 8.42 11.66 8.83
C ASP A 44 9.60 10.75 8.45
N GLN A 45 10.11 9.96 9.40
CA GLN A 45 11.13 8.95 9.13
C GLN A 45 10.61 7.88 8.16
N ALA A 46 9.39 7.37 8.36
CA ALA A 46 8.78 6.40 7.45
C ALA A 46 8.59 6.97 6.04
N ILE A 47 8.18 8.24 5.92
CA ILE A 47 8.04 8.93 4.62
C ILE A 47 9.40 9.06 3.93
N ARG A 48 10.46 9.45 4.66
CA ARG A 48 11.82 9.55 4.11
C ARG A 48 12.30 8.21 3.59
N ALA A 49 12.20 7.15 4.40
CA ALA A 49 12.57 5.80 4.02
C ALA A 49 11.79 5.30 2.79
N ALA A 50 10.49 5.62 2.70
CA ALA A 50 9.68 5.27 1.53
C ALA A 50 10.15 6.00 0.26
N LYS A 51 10.45 7.30 0.35
CA LYS A 51 10.98 8.09 -0.77
C LYS A 51 12.35 7.58 -1.23
N GLU A 52 13.24 7.22 -0.30
CA GLU A 52 14.54 6.63 -0.63
C GLU A 52 14.40 5.29 -1.33
N LYS A 53 13.53 4.41 -0.82
CA LYS A 53 13.21 3.13 -1.49
C LYS A 53 12.64 3.33 -2.89
N GLN A 54 11.84 4.37 -3.11
CA GLN A 54 11.35 4.71 -4.45
C GLN A 54 12.49 5.18 -5.38
N LYS A 55 13.35 6.09 -4.92
CA LYS A 55 14.52 6.55 -5.69
C LYS A 55 15.44 5.38 -6.07
N GLN A 56 15.74 4.48 -5.14
CA GLN A 56 16.53 3.28 -5.41
C GLN A 56 15.90 2.40 -6.50
N LYS A 57 14.59 2.12 -6.38
CA LYS A 57 13.85 1.37 -7.41
C LYS A 57 13.87 2.06 -8.78
N GLU A 58 13.83 3.38 -8.84
CA GLU A 58 13.94 4.12 -10.10
C GLU A 58 15.34 4.04 -10.71
N LEU A 59 16.39 4.15 -9.89
CA LEU A 59 17.77 3.99 -10.34
C LEU A 59 18.02 2.58 -10.85
N GLU A 60 17.54 1.55 -10.14
CA GLU A 60 17.60 0.16 -10.61
C GLU A 60 16.85 -0.05 -11.93
N LYS A 61 15.67 0.55 -12.10
CA LYS A 61 14.92 0.50 -13.37
C LYS A 61 15.67 1.20 -14.50
N LYS A 62 16.32 2.33 -14.24
CA LYS A 62 17.14 3.07 -15.22
C LYS A 62 18.38 2.26 -15.61
N ALA A 63 19.11 1.68 -14.64
CA ALA A 63 20.25 0.81 -14.88
C ALA A 63 19.86 -0.41 -15.74
N LYS A 64 18.78 -1.11 -15.38
CA LYS A 64 18.25 -2.24 -16.16
C LYS A 64 17.80 -1.84 -17.58
N LYS A 65 17.37 -0.59 -17.80
CA LYS A 65 17.01 -0.08 -19.13
C LYS A 65 18.23 0.27 -19.98
N VAL A 66 19.33 0.71 -19.35
CA VAL A 66 20.61 0.98 -20.03
C VAL A 66 21.32 -0.32 -20.41
N GLU A 67 21.28 -1.35 -19.55
CA GLU A 67 21.79 -2.69 -19.88
C GLU A 67 21.08 -3.31 -21.08
N LYS A 68 19.75 -3.13 -21.20
CA LYS A 68 18.97 -3.55 -22.37
C LYS A 68 19.22 -2.72 -23.64
N LYS A 69 19.90 -1.58 -23.54
CA LYS A 69 20.25 -0.69 -24.65
C LYS A 69 21.71 -0.79 -25.08
N LYS A 70 22.54 -1.61 -24.42
CA LYS A 70 23.83 -1.99 -25.00
C LYS A 70 23.52 -2.77 -26.28
N PRO A 71 23.87 -2.26 -27.47
CA PRO A 71 23.68 -3.03 -28.69
C PRO A 71 24.59 -4.24 -28.57
N THR A 72 24.01 -5.43 -28.38
CA THR A 72 24.66 -6.64 -28.82
C THR A 72 24.86 -6.47 -30.32
N LEU A 73 26.07 -6.03 -30.70
CA LEU A 73 26.60 -6.05 -32.05
C LEU A 73 26.61 -7.51 -32.51
N ALA A 74 25.47 -7.99 -32.97
CA ALA A 74 25.36 -9.19 -33.79
C ALA A 74 24.86 -8.72 -35.16
N PRO A 75 25.72 -8.73 -36.20
CA PRO A 75 25.31 -8.35 -37.54
C PRO A 75 24.48 -9.49 -38.12
N LYS A 76 23.18 -9.51 -37.86
CA LYS A 76 22.25 -10.44 -38.53
C LYS A 76 21.52 -9.71 -39.65
N GLN A 77 22.22 -9.74 -40.78
CA GLN A 77 21.74 -9.95 -42.15
C GLN A 77 20.27 -9.59 -42.43
N LYS A 78 20.12 -8.63 -43.33
CA LYS A 78 18.91 -8.29 -44.06
C LYS A 78 18.29 -9.57 -44.64
N ALA A 79 17.13 -9.96 -44.12
CA ALA A 79 16.23 -10.89 -44.78
C ALA A 79 14.94 -10.15 -45.14
N ALA A 80 14.47 -10.41 -46.35
CA ALA A 80 13.50 -9.62 -47.09
C ALA A 80 12.14 -9.47 -46.40
N LYS A 81 11.50 -8.35 -46.74
CA LYS A 81 10.17 -7.93 -46.34
C LYS A 81 9.12 -8.94 -46.81
N ILE A 82 8.64 -9.80 -45.92
CA ILE A 82 7.43 -10.60 -46.15
C ILE A 82 6.24 -9.78 -45.63
N THR A 83 5.53 -9.17 -46.56
CA THR A 83 4.26 -8.48 -46.35
C THR A 83 3.18 -9.50 -45.99
N GLN A 84 2.85 -9.64 -44.70
CA GLN A 84 1.62 -10.30 -44.29
C GLN A 84 0.47 -9.28 -44.27
N LYS A 85 -0.59 -9.61 -45.00
CA LYS A 85 -1.81 -8.82 -45.22
C LYS A 85 -2.52 -8.51 -43.89
N PRO A 86 -3.07 -7.30 -43.68
CA PRO A 86 -3.86 -7.02 -42.48
C PRO A 86 -5.22 -7.72 -42.55
N ALA A 87 -5.57 -8.48 -41.51
CA ALA A 87 -6.94 -8.93 -41.27
C ALA A 87 -7.80 -7.75 -40.73
N PRO A 88 -9.09 -7.67 -41.09
CA PRO A 88 -9.94 -6.54 -40.70
C PRO A 88 -10.19 -6.53 -39.19
N ARG A 89 -9.90 -5.39 -38.56
CA ARG A 89 -10.27 -5.10 -37.16
C ARG A 89 -11.75 -4.74 -37.11
N VAL A 90 -12.58 -5.68 -36.65
CA VAL A 90 -13.95 -5.38 -36.23
C VAL A 90 -13.88 -4.83 -34.81
N GLY A 91 -14.31 -3.58 -34.65
CA GLY A 91 -14.38 -2.90 -33.37
C GLY A 91 -15.34 -3.58 -32.40
N GLY A 92 -14.87 -3.75 -31.17
CA GLY A 92 -15.69 -4.18 -30.05
C GLY A 92 -15.39 -3.30 -28.85
N LYS A 93 -16.12 -2.18 -28.73
CA LYS A 93 -16.27 -1.44 -27.48
C LYS A 93 -16.92 -2.37 -26.46
N ARG A 94 -16.17 -2.80 -25.46
CA ARG A 94 -16.65 -3.10 -24.10
C ARG A 94 -15.55 -2.73 -23.12
#